data_AF-A0A0B2AIE3-F1
#
_entry.id   AF-A0A0B2AIE3-F1
#
_cell.length_a   1.000
_cell.length_b   1.000
_cell.length_c   1.000
_cell.angle_alpha   90.00
_cell.angle_beta   90.00
_cell.angle_gamma   90.00
#
_symmetry.space_group_name_H-M   'P 1'
#
loop_
_entity.id
_entity.type
_entity.pdbx_description
1 polymer ?
#
loop_
_entity_poly.entity_id
_entity_poly.type
_entity_poly.pdbx_seq_one_letter_code
_entity_poly.pdbx_strand_id
1 'polypeptide(L)'
;MRLKTAALAAACAGMAALGVAAPAKADPGAYGCPAGWQLRTVDYVVGFAANTQFAQKIRAADQNGDGMLCYKLPPSAIPLFSPTFLYEDNTVPVR
;
A
#
# COMPACT_ATOMS: atom_id res chain seq x y z
N MET A 1 24.72 60.03 1.42
CA MET A 1 25.75 59.18 2.08
C MET A 1 25.01 58.18 2.95
N ARG A 2 24.88 56.92 2.54
CA ARG A 2 25.78 55.77 2.84
C ARG A 2 25.67 55.27 4.30
N LEU A 3 25.21 54.00 4.43
CA LEU A 3 25.62 52.95 5.40
C LEU A 3 25.10 53.15 6.86
N LYS A 4 24.47 52.19 7.57
CA LYS A 4 24.64 50.72 7.67
C LYS A 4 23.38 50.02 8.24
N THR A 5 23.20 48.78 7.80
CA THR A 5 22.43 47.66 8.36
C THR A 5 22.78 47.32 9.82
N ALA A 6 21.80 46.85 10.60
CA ALA A 6 21.92 45.68 11.48
C ALA A 6 20.54 45.23 12.00
N ALA A 7 20.21 43.97 11.73
CA ALA A 7 19.06 43.23 12.22
C ALA A 7 19.28 42.74 13.67
N LEU A 8 18.21 42.37 14.36
CA LEU A 8 18.02 41.11 15.10
C LEU A 8 16.96 41.30 16.19
N ALA A 9 15.81 40.66 16.03
CA ALA A 9 14.99 40.24 17.15
C ALA A 9 14.35 38.89 16.80
N ALA A 10 14.82 37.88 17.51
CA ALA A 10 14.59 36.46 17.37
C ALA A 10 13.12 36.08 17.15
N ALA A 11 12.85 35.42 16.02
CA ALA A 11 11.68 34.56 15.87
C ALA A 11 11.98 33.25 16.60
N CYS A 12 11.54 33.13 17.85
CA CYS A 12 11.56 31.86 18.54
C CYS A 12 10.54 30.93 17.87
N ALA A 13 11.08 29.91 17.23
CA ALA A 13 10.38 28.79 16.65
C ALA A 13 9.48 28.10 17.68
N GLY A 14 8.19 28.06 17.37
CA GLY A 14 7.21 27.18 18.00
C GLY A 14 6.58 26.28 16.95
N MET A 15 7.39 25.50 16.22
CA MET A 15 6.84 24.38 15.45
C MET A 15 6.43 23.32 16.47
N ALA A 16 5.17 23.36 16.87
CA ALA A 16 4.49 22.20 17.43
C ALA A 16 4.50 21.11 16.36
N ALA A 17 5.55 20.30 16.36
CA ALA A 17 5.58 19.02 15.68
C ALA A 17 4.56 18.12 16.37
N LEU A 18 3.29 18.29 16.01
CA LEU A 18 2.30 17.24 16.16
C LEU A 18 2.90 16.03 15.44
N GLY A 19 3.31 15.04 16.22
CA GLY A 19 3.84 13.78 15.74
C GLY A 19 2.77 13.09 14.92
N VAL A 20 2.69 13.44 13.64
CA VAL A 20 2.24 12.52 12.60
C VAL A 20 3.20 11.36 12.69
N ALA A 21 2.77 10.28 13.35
CA ALA A 21 3.39 8.98 13.19
C ALA A 21 3.55 8.80 11.69
N ALA A 22 4.80 8.78 11.21
CA ALA A 22 5.05 8.50 9.82
C ALA A 22 4.25 7.23 9.50
N PRO A 23 3.47 7.20 8.40
CA PRO A 23 2.73 6.01 8.03
C PRO A 23 3.72 4.86 8.11
N ALA A 24 3.39 3.85 8.93
CA ALA A 24 4.26 2.70 9.15
C ALA A 24 4.74 2.28 7.76
N LYS A 25 6.04 2.45 7.51
CA LYS A 25 6.59 2.24 6.19
C LYS A 25 6.28 0.79 5.87
N ALA A 26 5.56 0.55 4.77
CA ALA A 26 5.24 -0.80 4.35
C ALA A 26 6.53 -1.62 4.33
N ASP A 27 6.60 -2.66 5.16
CA ASP A 27 7.80 -3.48 5.35
C ASP A 27 7.71 -4.67 4.39
N PRO A 28 8.35 -4.60 3.21
CA PRO A 28 8.12 -5.57 2.16
C PRO A 28 8.61 -6.94 2.62
N GLY A 29 7.69 -7.90 2.74
CA GLY A 29 8.00 -9.26 3.20
C GLY A 29 7.82 -9.50 4.70
N ALA A 30 7.42 -8.48 5.48
CA ALA A 30 6.97 -8.70 6.87
C ALA A 30 5.67 -9.51 6.94
N TYR A 31 4.88 -9.46 5.86
CA TYR A 31 3.63 -10.18 5.74
C TYR A 31 3.62 -11.10 4.51
N GLY A 32 3.02 -12.27 4.69
CA GLY A 32 2.82 -13.30 3.69
C GLY A 32 1.36 -13.70 3.63
N CYS A 33 1.12 -14.88 3.08
CA CYS A 33 -0.22 -15.34 2.77
C CYS A 33 -0.65 -16.57 3.56
N PRO A 34 -1.97 -16.76 3.76
CA PRO A 34 -2.49 -18.01 4.29
C PRO A 34 -2.06 -19.21 3.43
N ALA A 35 -2.08 -20.41 4.04
CA ALA A 35 -1.73 -21.63 3.33
C ALA A 35 -2.58 -21.83 2.06
N GLY A 36 -1.91 -22.18 0.95
CA GLY A 36 -2.57 -22.39 -0.35
C GLY A 36 -2.89 -21.10 -1.13
N TRP A 37 -2.40 -19.95 -0.68
CA TRP A 37 -2.39 -18.70 -1.42
C TRP A 37 -0.96 -18.37 -1.89
N GLN A 38 -0.85 -17.58 -2.95
CA GLN A 38 0.43 -17.16 -3.53
C GLN A 38 0.62 -15.67 -3.28
N LEU A 39 1.79 -15.28 -2.76
CA LEU A 39 2.16 -13.87 -2.67
C LEU A 39 2.54 -13.36 -4.07
N ARG A 40 1.89 -12.28 -4.51
CA ARG A 40 2.05 -11.67 -5.84
C ARG A 40 2.02 -10.16 -5.72
N THR A 41 2.60 -9.47 -6.69
CA THR A 41 2.50 -8.00 -6.73
C THR A 41 1.07 -7.57 -7.05
N VAL A 42 0.67 -6.39 -6.57
CA VAL A 42 -0.60 -5.76 -6.93
C VAL A 42 -0.75 -5.70 -8.46
N ASP A 43 0.30 -5.33 -9.19
CA ASP A 43 0.25 -5.24 -10.65
C ASP A 43 0.06 -6.59 -11.34
N TYR A 44 0.60 -7.68 -10.80
CA TYR A 44 0.32 -9.03 -11.31
C TYR A 44 -1.18 -9.34 -11.22
N VAL A 45 -1.81 -9.04 -10.08
CA VAL A 45 -3.24 -9.31 -9.85
C VAL A 45 -4.11 -8.38 -10.71
N VAL A 46 -3.72 -7.10 -10.85
CA VAL A 46 -4.39 -6.12 -11.74
C VAL A 46 -4.36 -6.58 -13.20
N GLY A 47 -3.34 -7.33 -13.62
CA GLY A 47 -3.27 -7.92 -14.97
C GLY A 47 -4.44 -8.83 -15.34
N PHE A 48 -5.18 -9.34 -14.34
CA PHE A 48 -6.39 -10.14 -14.54
C PHE A 48 -7.69 -9.34 -14.45
N ALA A 49 -7.63 -8.02 -14.25
CA ALA A 49 -8.81 -7.20 -14.11
C ALA A 49 -9.58 -7.08 -15.43
N ALA A 50 -10.88 -7.41 -15.42
CA ALA A 50 -11.75 -7.28 -16.59
C ALA A 50 -12.01 -5.83 -17.02
N ASN A 51 -11.79 -4.85 -16.14
CA ASN A 51 -11.98 -3.43 -16.39
C ASN A 51 -11.26 -2.54 -15.36
N THR A 52 -11.21 -1.24 -15.64
CA THR A 52 -10.53 -0.23 -14.80
C THR A 52 -11.10 -0.13 -13.39
N GLN A 53 -12.43 -0.24 -13.22
CA GLN A 53 -13.05 -0.16 -11.90
C GLN A 53 -12.64 -1.35 -11.03
N PHE A 54 -12.51 -2.54 -11.62
CA PHE A 54 -12.04 -3.72 -10.92
C PHE A 54 -10.54 -3.63 -10.61
N ALA A 55 -9.73 -3.09 -11.52
CA ALA A 55 -8.31 -2.80 -11.25
C ALA A 55 -8.13 -1.86 -10.05
N GLN A 56 -8.98 -0.83 -9.91
CA GLN A 56 -8.94 0.07 -8.75
C GLN A 56 -9.29 -0.65 -7.44
N LYS A 57 -10.26 -1.57 -7.47
CA LYS A 57 -10.59 -2.39 -6.29
C LYS A 57 -9.45 -3.32 -5.88
N ILE A 58 -8.71 -3.86 -6.85
CA ILE A 58 -7.51 -4.67 -6.57
C ILE A 58 -6.43 -3.80 -5.92
N ARG A 59 -6.15 -2.62 -6.48
CA ARG A 59 -5.17 -1.67 -5.91
C ARG A 59 -5.55 -1.22 -4.50
N ALA A 60 -6.84 -0.99 -4.24
CA ALA A 60 -7.33 -0.59 -2.92
C ALA A 60 -7.30 -1.73 -1.88
N ALA A 61 -7.05 -2.97 -2.29
CA ALA A 61 -6.90 -4.09 -1.37
C ALA A 61 -5.52 -4.14 -0.71
N ASP A 62 -4.52 -3.45 -1.25
CA ASP A 62 -3.21 -3.25 -0.62
C ASP A 62 -3.35 -2.18 0.48
N GLN A 63 -3.80 -2.59 1.67
CA GLN A 63 -4.06 -1.68 2.79
C GLN A 63 -2.80 -1.42 3.60
N ASN A 64 -1.87 -2.37 3.61
CA ASN A 64 -0.57 -2.23 4.25
C ASN A 64 0.43 -1.37 3.42
N GLY A 65 0.16 -1.16 2.13
CA GLY A 65 0.92 -0.32 1.22
C GLY A 65 2.23 -0.94 0.72
N ASP A 66 2.38 -2.26 0.81
CA ASP A 66 3.63 -2.98 0.46
C ASP A 66 3.70 -3.41 -1.01
N GLY A 67 2.64 -3.16 -1.77
CA GLY A 67 2.56 -3.49 -3.19
C GLY A 67 2.37 -4.99 -3.44
N MET A 68 2.04 -5.78 -2.43
CA MET A 68 1.81 -7.21 -2.50
C MET A 68 0.36 -7.54 -2.16
N LEU A 69 -0.12 -8.66 -2.68
CA LEU A 69 -1.42 -9.24 -2.37
C LEU A 69 -1.28 -10.76 -2.30
N CYS A 70 -2.15 -11.36 -1.51
CA CYS A 70 -2.42 -12.78 -1.56
C CYS A 70 -3.36 -13.08 -2.71
N TYR A 71 -2.92 -13.95 -3.60
CA TYR A 71 -3.65 -14.37 -4.79
C TYR A 71 -3.95 -15.88 -4.75
N LYS A 72 -5.16 -16.26 -5.15
CA LYS A 72 -5.53 -17.68 -5.28
C LYS A 72 -6.40 -17.92 -6.49
N LEU A 73 -6.02 -18.93 -7.27
CA LEU A 73 -6.83 -19.46 -8.36
C LEU A 73 -7.58 -20.70 -7.83
N PRO A 74 -8.91 -20.65 -7.68
CA PRO A 74 -9.69 -21.83 -7.27
C PRO A 74 -9.55 -22.96 -8.30
N PRO A 75 -9.53 -24.23 -7.86
CA PRO A 75 -9.57 -25.36 -8.78
C PRO A 75 -10.89 -25.33 -9.56
N SER A 76 -10.80 -25.37 -10.90
CA SER A 76 -11.91 -25.27 -11.86
C SER A 76 -12.76 -24.00 -11.65
N ALA A 77 -12.47 -23.00 -12.46
CA ALA A 77 -13.37 -21.89 -12.76
C ALA A 77 -14.77 -22.42 -13.07
N ILE A 78 -15.68 -22.43 -12.09
CA ILE A 78 -17.09 -22.55 -12.41
C ILE A 78 -17.39 -21.32 -13.28
N PRO A 79 -17.82 -21.46 -14.55
CA PRO A 79 -17.93 -20.35 -15.50
C PRO A 79 -18.93 -19.25 -15.10
N LEU A 80 -19.58 -19.40 -13.93
CA LEU A 80 -20.68 -18.58 -13.47
C LEU A 80 -20.22 -17.24 -12.88
N PHE A 81 -18.96 -17.09 -12.48
CA PHE A 81 -18.47 -15.85 -11.88
C PHE A 81 -17.07 -15.49 -12.37
N SER A 82 -16.99 -14.50 -13.27
CA SER A 82 -15.80 -13.67 -13.42
C SER A 82 -15.81 -12.63 -12.29
N PRO A 83 -14.73 -12.46 -11.51
CA PRO A 83 -13.37 -12.94 -11.75
C PRO A 83 -13.11 -14.37 -11.29
N THR A 84 -12.32 -15.07 -12.09
CA THR A 84 -11.89 -16.47 -11.91
C THR A 84 -10.89 -16.67 -10.77
N PHE A 85 -10.64 -15.66 -9.95
CA PHE A 85 -9.57 -15.64 -8.96
C PHE A 85 -9.99 -14.87 -7.71
N LEU A 86 -9.32 -15.17 -6.60
CA LEU A 86 -9.48 -14.51 -5.31
C LEU A 86 -8.22 -13.69 -5.01
N TYR A 87 -8.41 -12.56 -4.34
CA TYR A 87 -7.32 -11.71 -3.87
C TYR A 87 -7.66 -11.07 -2.52
N GLU A 88 -6.64 -10.85 -1.69
CA GLU A 88 -6.72 -10.14 -0.40
C GLU A 88 -5.36 -9.55 -0.02
N ASP A 89 -5.34 -8.63 0.94
CA ASP A 89 -4.10 -8.07 1.48
C ASP A 89 -3.24 -9.16 2.16
N ASN A 90 -1.92 -9.08 2.05
CA ASN A 90 -1.01 -9.94 2.82
C ASN A 90 -0.88 -9.39 4.23
N THR A 91 -1.61 -9.99 5.17
CA THR A 91 -1.61 -9.57 6.58
C THR A 91 -1.09 -10.66 7.52
N VAL A 92 -0.71 -11.82 6.99
CA VAL A 92 -0.18 -12.93 7.81
C VAL A 92 1.29 -12.66 8.13
N PRO A 93 1.71 -12.44 9.38
CA PRO A 93 3.10 -12.15 9.69
C PRO A 93 4.02 -13.32 9.28
N VAL A 94 5.09 -13.02 8.54
CA VAL A 94 6.15 -13.98 8.23
C VAL A 94 7.15 -13.93 9.38
N ARG A 95 7.27 -15.02 10.14
CA ARG A 95 8.25 -15.14 11.24
C ARG A 95 9.60 -15.61 10.75
#